data_AF-A0A438CRG2-F1
#
_entry.id   AF-A0A438CRG2-F1
#
_cell.length_a   1.000
_cell.length_b   1.000
_cell.length_c   1.000
_cell.angle_alpha   90.00
_cell.angle_beta   90.00
_cell.angle_gamma   90.00
#
_symmetry.space_group_name_H-M   'P 1'
#
loop_
_entity.id
_entity.type
_entity.pdbx_description
1 polymer ?
#
loop_
_entity_poly.entity_id
_entity_poly.type
_entity_poly.pdbx_seq_one_letter_code
_entity_poly.pdbx_strand_id
1 'polypeptide(L)'
;MKHKRQRVTVTGQNRSKKPKVSILRLKGKNLPAVQRKVRVLGRLVPGCRKLPLPDILEEATDYIAALEMQVRAMTALTELLSGAGAGASTTSSNSPADTLGSSRPPTS
;
A
#
# COMPACT_ATOMS: atom_id res chain seq x y z
N MET A 1 14.69 -51.58 66.03
CA MET A 1 14.56 -50.13 65.77
C MET A 1 15.64 -49.73 64.77
N LYS A 2 15.27 -49.16 63.62
CA LYS A 2 16.22 -48.74 62.57
C LYS A 2 15.88 -47.30 62.17
N HIS A 3 16.82 -46.38 62.36
CA HIS A 3 16.67 -44.96 62.09
C HIS A 3 17.28 -44.67 60.72
N LYS A 4 16.52 -44.06 59.80
CA LYS A 4 17.05 -43.54 58.53
C LYS A 4 16.39 -42.20 58.23
N ARG A 5 17.20 -41.14 58.25
CA ARG A 5 16.79 -39.75 58.01
C ARG A 5 16.57 -39.53 56.51
N GLN A 6 15.47 -38.88 56.13
CA GLN A 6 15.27 -38.37 54.77
C GLN A 6 15.41 -36.84 54.79
N ARG A 7 16.41 -36.32 54.08
CA ARG A 7 16.68 -34.90 53.85
C ARG A 7 15.71 -34.39 52.77
N VAL A 8 14.91 -33.38 53.08
CA VAL A 8 14.05 -32.69 52.10
C VAL A 8 14.90 -31.70 51.30
N THR A 9 15.07 -31.95 50.01
CA THR A 9 15.62 -30.98 49.04
C THR A 9 14.47 -30.30 48.32
N VAL A 10 14.22 -29.03 48.66
CA VAL A 10 13.29 -28.18 47.89
C VAL A 10 14.02 -27.67 46.65
N THR A 11 13.90 -28.40 45.55
CA THR A 11 14.32 -27.93 44.22
C THR A 11 13.14 -27.18 43.58
N GLY A 12 12.95 -25.93 43.99
CA GLY A 12 11.87 -25.06 43.54
C GLY A 12 12.29 -24.11 42.43
N GLN A 13 12.11 -24.56 41.18
CA GLN A 13 11.92 -23.79 39.94
C GLN A 13 12.16 -22.27 39.98
N ASN A 14 13.28 -21.82 39.38
CA ASN A 14 13.40 -20.45 38.91
C ASN A 14 13.83 -20.41 37.42
N ARG A 15 13.09 -21.15 36.56
CA ARG A 15 13.27 -21.04 35.11
C ARG A 15 12.58 -19.76 34.64
N SER A 16 13.34 -18.68 34.68
CA SER A 16 13.09 -17.40 34.03
C SER A 16 12.77 -17.63 32.54
N LYS A 17 11.48 -17.75 32.24
CA LYS A 17 10.96 -17.79 30.87
C LYS A 17 11.09 -16.37 30.31
N LYS A 18 12.23 -16.08 29.70
CA LYS A 18 12.45 -14.92 28.83
C LYS A 18 11.30 -14.89 27.80
N PRO A 19 10.60 -13.76 27.61
CA PRO A 19 9.54 -13.68 26.61
C PRO A 19 10.18 -13.56 25.24
N LYS A 20 10.48 -14.70 24.61
CA LYS A 20 10.62 -14.74 23.15
C LYS A 20 9.22 -14.53 22.60
N VAL A 21 8.85 -13.27 22.34
CA VAL A 21 7.65 -12.92 21.58
C VAL A 21 7.86 -13.52 20.20
N SER A 22 7.34 -14.73 20.00
CA SER A 22 7.46 -15.41 18.73
C SER A 22 6.61 -14.66 17.72
N ILE A 23 7.22 -14.27 16.61
CA ILE A 23 6.54 -13.69 15.43
C ILE A 23 5.37 -14.60 15.00
N LEU A 24 5.47 -15.91 15.28
CA LEU A 24 4.40 -16.91 15.13
C LEU A 24 3.13 -16.62 15.96
N ARG A 25 3.24 -16.08 17.18
CA ARG A 25 2.09 -15.67 18.01
C ARG A 25 1.51 -14.32 17.57
N LEU A 26 2.27 -13.49 16.84
CA LEU A 26 1.76 -12.26 16.23
C LEU A 26 0.94 -12.55 14.97
N LYS A 27 1.31 -13.60 14.21
CA LYS A 27 0.57 -14.10 13.04
C LYS A 27 -0.88 -14.44 13.38
N GLY A 28 -1.16 -15.07 14.52
CA GLY A 28 -2.51 -15.54 14.86
C GLY A 28 -3.52 -14.44 15.24
N LYS A 29 -3.07 -13.35 15.86
CA LYS A 29 -3.95 -12.26 16.33
C LYS A 29 -4.21 -11.16 15.30
N ASN A 30 -3.23 -10.91 14.42
CA ASN A 30 -3.36 -9.85 13.40
C ASN A 30 -3.92 -10.35 12.07
N LEU A 31 -3.90 -11.66 11.79
CA LEU A 31 -4.46 -12.21 10.55
C LEU A 31 -5.93 -11.82 10.33
N PRO A 32 -6.83 -11.93 11.35
CA PRO A 32 -8.22 -11.54 11.18
C PRO A 32 -8.41 -10.03 10.99
N ALA A 33 -7.53 -9.21 11.58
CA ALA A 33 -7.55 -7.77 11.39
C ALA A 33 -7.08 -7.38 9.98
N VAL A 34 -5.98 -7.97 9.51
CA VAL A 34 -5.43 -7.77 8.17
C VAL A 34 -6.44 -8.25 7.13
N GLN A 35 -7.01 -9.46 7.26
CA GLN A 35 -8.03 -9.96 6.33
C GLN A 35 -9.25 -9.03 6.25
N ARG A 36 -9.72 -8.47 7.37
CA ARG A 36 -10.79 -7.47 7.36
C ARG A 36 -10.40 -6.23 6.58
N LYS A 37 -9.19 -5.69 6.81
CA LYS A 37 -8.68 -4.53 6.07
C LYS A 37 -8.53 -4.81 4.56
N VAL A 38 -8.05 -5.99 4.19
CA VAL A 38 -7.93 -6.41 2.78
C VAL A 38 -9.30 -6.50 2.11
N ARG A 39 -10.31 -7.02 2.81
CA ARG A 39 -11.71 -7.04 2.30
C ARG A 39 -12.28 -5.65 2.10
N VAL A 40 -11.94 -4.70 2.97
CA VAL A 40 -12.34 -3.29 2.82
C VAL A 40 -11.63 -2.68 1.62
N LEU A 41 -10.30 -2.87 1.52
CA LEU A 41 -9.50 -2.30 0.45
C LEU A 41 -9.94 -2.82 -0.92
N GLY A 42 -10.19 -4.13 -1.07
CA GLY A 42 -10.68 -4.72 -2.31
C GLY A 42 -12.09 -4.26 -2.74
N ARG A 43 -12.85 -3.62 -1.85
CA ARG A 43 -14.14 -2.99 -2.18
C ARG A 43 -14.01 -1.51 -2.51
N LEU A 44 -13.00 -0.83 -1.97
CA LEU A 44 -12.75 0.58 -2.17
C LEU A 44 -12.01 0.83 -3.49
N VAL A 45 -11.03 -0.02 -3.81
CA VAL A 45 -10.26 0.08 -5.04
C VAL A 45 -11.04 -0.59 -6.18
N PRO A 46 -11.23 0.09 -7.33
CA PRO A 46 -11.84 -0.50 -8.52
C PRO A 46 -11.14 -1.82 -8.91
N GLY A 47 -11.91 -2.82 -9.35
CA GLY A 47 -11.36 -4.11 -9.82
C GLY A 47 -10.90 -5.11 -8.74
N CYS A 48 -10.74 -4.71 -7.48
CA CYS A 48 -9.97 -5.46 -6.49
C CYS A 48 -10.75 -6.47 -5.60
N ARG A 49 -11.98 -6.84 -5.93
CA ARG A 49 -12.88 -7.58 -4.99
C ARG A 49 -12.44 -9.02 -4.66
N LYS A 50 -11.56 -9.63 -5.44
CA LYS A 50 -11.16 -11.06 -5.31
C LYS A 50 -9.69 -11.33 -5.68
N LEU A 51 -8.86 -10.29 -5.69
CA LEU A 51 -7.43 -10.40 -6.01
C LEU A 51 -6.61 -10.85 -4.79
N PRO A 52 -5.41 -11.42 -4.97
CA PRO A 52 -4.50 -11.68 -3.87
C PRO A 52 -3.98 -10.37 -3.27
N LEU A 53 -3.52 -10.42 -2.03
CA LEU A 53 -3.10 -9.22 -1.29
C LEU A 53 -2.06 -8.35 -2.02
N PRO A 54 -0.99 -8.90 -2.65
CA PRO A 54 0.01 -8.08 -3.33
C PRO A 54 -0.61 -7.23 -4.44
N ASP A 55 -1.36 -7.85 -5.35
CA ASP A 55 -2.03 -7.18 -6.47
C ASP A 55 -3.00 -6.09 -5.98
N ILE A 56 -3.76 -6.33 -4.90
CA ILE A 56 -4.64 -5.30 -4.32
C ILE A 56 -3.85 -4.07 -3.88
N LEU A 57 -2.64 -4.24 -3.33
CA LEU A 57 -1.83 -3.13 -2.85
C LEU A 57 -1.19 -2.34 -4.00
N GLU A 58 -0.80 -3.01 -5.08
CA GLU A 58 -0.31 -2.37 -6.30
C GLU A 58 -1.41 -1.51 -6.92
N GLU A 59 -2.58 -2.09 -7.18
CA GLU A 59 -3.75 -1.37 -7.72
C GLU A 59 -4.24 -0.24 -6.79
N ALA A 60 -4.15 -0.43 -5.47
CA ALA A 60 -4.48 0.62 -4.51
C ALA A 60 -3.53 1.82 -4.63
N THR A 61 -2.25 1.56 -4.88
CA THR A 61 -1.23 2.59 -5.03
C THR A 61 -1.51 3.43 -6.29
N ASP A 62 -1.84 2.77 -7.40
CA ASP A 62 -2.21 3.43 -8.65
C ASP A 62 -3.51 4.23 -8.51
N TYR A 63 -4.50 3.69 -7.80
CA TYR A 63 -5.76 4.39 -7.59
C TYR A 63 -5.61 5.63 -6.68
N ILE A 64 -4.71 5.61 -5.69
CA ILE A 64 -4.38 6.80 -4.90
C ILE A 64 -3.83 7.90 -5.80
N ALA A 65 -2.84 7.59 -6.65
CA ALA A 65 -2.25 8.56 -7.56
C ALA A 65 -3.29 9.16 -8.53
N ALA A 66 -4.20 8.33 -9.05
CA ALA A 66 -5.29 8.78 -9.91
C ALA A 66 -6.26 9.72 -9.17
N LEU A 67 -6.68 9.38 -7.95
CA LEU A 67 -7.55 10.22 -7.14
C LEU A 67 -6.89 11.55 -6.79
N GLU A 68 -5.61 11.54 -6.43
CA GLU A 68 -4.89 12.79 -6.15
C GLU A 68 -4.83 13.70 -7.36
N MET A 69 -4.58 13.15 -8.55
CA MET A 69 -4.57 13.93 -9.79
C MET A 69 -5.96 14.49 -10.10
N GLN A 70 -7.02 13.71 -9.85
CA GLN A 70 -8.40 14.20 -9.97
C GLN A 70 -8.66 15.37 -9.01
N VAL A 71 -8.28 15.25 -7.73
CA VAL A 71 -8.43 16.33 -6.76
C VAL A 71 -7.64 17.58 -7.20
N ARG A 72 -6.38 17.42 -7.61
CA ARG A 72 -5.56 18.55 -8.10
C ARG A 72 -6.19 19.25 -9.31
N ALA A 73 -6.70 18.48 -10.27
CA ALA A 73 -7.36 19.04 -11.45
C ALA A 73 -8.66 19.75 -11.07
N MET A 74 -9.49 19.15 -10.21
CA MET A 74 -10.73 19.79 -9.75
C MET A 74 -10.45 21.07 -8.97
N THR A 75 -9.41 21.10 -8.13
CA THR A 75 -8.96 22.30 -7.43
C THR A 75 -8.50 23.38 -8.41
N ALA A 76 -7.70 23.04 -9.43
CA ALA A 76 -7.29 24.01 -10.44
C ALA A 76 -8.51 24.58 -11.21
N LEU A 77 -9.50 23.75 -11.53
CA LEU A 77 -10.74 24.22 -12.17
C LEU A 77 -11.56 25.14 -11.25
N THR A 78 -11.66 24.84 -9.96
CA THR A 78 -12.37 25.71 -9.03
C THR A 78 -11.59 27.00 -8.77
N GLU A 79 -10.27 26.98 -8.75
CA GLU A 79 -9.42 28.18 -8.68
C GLU A 79 -9.60 29.06 -9.91
N LEU A 80 -9.60 28.48 -11.12
CA LEU A 80 -9.86 29.22 -12.35
C LEU A 80 -11.28 29.81 -12.38
N LEU A 81 -12.29 29.07 -11.91
CA LEU A 81 -13.67 29.57 -11.86
C LEU A 81 -13.87 30.62 -10.75
N SER A 82 -13.20 30.45 -9.61
CA SER A 82 -13.25 31.40 -8.48
C SER A 82 -12.39 32.65 -8.72
N GLY A 83 -11.37 32.52 -9.56
CA GLY A 83 -10.34 33.52 -9.86
C GLY A 83 -10.28 33.91 -11.33
N ALA A 84 -11.39 33.83 -12.08
CA ALA A 84 -11.55 34.25 -13.48
C ALA A 84 -11.36 35.77 -13.71
N GLY A 85 -10.26 36.31 -13.17
CA GLY A 85 -9.75 37.66 -13.34
C GLY A 85 -8.22 37.75 -13.36
N ALA A 86 -7.43 36.69 -13.18
CA ALA A 86 -5.97 36.80 -13.25
C ALA A 86 -5.26 35.61 -13.93
N GLY A 87 -4.97 35.78 -15.23
CA GLY A 87 -3.73 35.28 -15.84
C GLY A 87 -3.66 33.79 -16.18
N ALA A 88 -4.40 33.38 -17.22
CA ALA A 88 -4.09 32.15 -17.94
C ALA A 88 -2.77 32.35 -18.73
N SER A 89 -1.62 32.09 -18.10
CA SER A 89 -0.36 31.90 -18.83
C SER A 89 -0.29 30.46 -19.35
N THR A 90 -0.86 30.25 -20.52
CA THR A 90 -0.67 29.03 -21.32
C THR A 90 0.76 28.99 -21.82
N THR A 91 1.63 28.20 -21.17
CA THR A 91 2.90 27.76 -21.77
C THR A 91 2.69 26.40 -22.43
N SER A 92 2.24 26.45 -23.67
CA SER A 92 2.29 25.34 -24.62
C SER A 92 3.68 25.27 -25.25
N SER A 93 4.50 24.32 -24.84
CA SER A 93 5.60 23.80 -25.68
C SER A 93 6.21 22.56 -25.04
N ASN A 94 5.87 21.39 -25.56
CA ASN A 94 6.84 20.34 -25.85
C ASN A 94 6.15 19.18 -26.59
N SER A 95 6.20 19.25 -27.92
CA SER A 95 6.15 18.06 -28.77
C SER A 95 7.48 18.01 -29.53
N PRO A 96 8.35 17.02 -29.32
CA PRO A 96 9.46 16.80 -30.24
C PRO A 96 8.87 16.22 -31.53
N ALA A 97 8.93 17.01 -32.60
CA ALA A 97 8.66 16.53 -33.94
C ALA A 97 9.81 15.58 -34.33
N ASP A 98 9.52 14.29 -34.41
CA ASP A 98 10.38 13.31 -35.08
C ASP A 98 10.51 13.70 -36.55
N THR A 99 11.61 14.38 -36.85
CA THR A 99 12.06 14.65 -38.20
C THR A 99 12.67 13.40 -38.81
N LEU A 100 12.43 13.22 -40.11
CA LEU A 100 13.25 12.47 -41.07
C LEU A 100 12.79 11.05 -41.41
N GLY A 101 11.81 10.98 -42.32
CA GLY A 101 11.45 9.78 -43.08
C GLY A 101 10.89 10.12 -44.46
N SER A 102 11.42 11.15 -45.13
CA SER A 102 11.03 11.51 -46.50
C SER A 102 12.02 10.94 -47.50
N SER A 103 11.69 9.78 -48.09
CA SER A 103 12.14 9.44 -49.45
C SER A 103 11.30 8.32 -50.07
N ARG A 104 10.07 8.67 -50.46
CA ARG A 104 9.44 8.22 -51.72
C ARG A 104 8.16 9.01 -51.99
N PRO A 105 7.98 9.52 -53.21
CA PRO A 105 6.88 9.03 -54.06
C PRO A 105 7.27 9.07 -55.57
N PRO A 106 6.33 9.03 -56.54
CA PRO A 106 5.64 7.84 -57.03
C PRO A 106 5.86 7.60 -58.55
N THR A 107 5.19 6.56 -59.03
CA THR A 107 5.07 5.98 -60.39
C THR A 107 5.03 6.92 -61.60
N SER A 108 5.58 6.45 -62.72
CA SER A 108 4.85 6.29 -64.01
C SER A 108 5.53 5.25 -64.89
#